data_AF-A0AAV9WBD5-F1
#
_entry.id   AF-A0AAV9WBD5-F1
#
_cell.length_a   1.000
_cell.length_b   1.000
_cell.length_c   1.000
_cell.angle_alpha   90.00
_cell.angle_beta   90.00
_cell.angle_gamma   90.00
#
_symmetry.space_group_name_H-M   'P 1'
#
loop_
_entity.id
_entity.type
_entity.pdbx_description
1 polymer ?
#
loop_
_entity_poly.entity_id
_entity_poly.type
_entity_poly.pdbx_seq_one_letter_code
_entity_poly.pdbx_strand_id
1 'polypeptide(L)'
;MSQMTKATTAFVAAAAATAAGGGRAAAIRLTAVRPFTIHKAFYSTSPSQPDPRYDSLINGPLSTLPAPLDIPAPRKPGESLFGYYFKLGKGYLSFYKTGLKNAAWVNPRLAGPVMARWRDDRGYAGIVQNKWITRSDLQLLKRNQHDFRRIPLFAILFTICGEFTPFLVAIFSNIVPITCRIPTQIEYDRKKRERRITASFESFLPSTSINRPVEGLDKLSWKEKVHCSTVVGRHSGLWPSRVLPLPFGFVLHKRLARYEVYIATDDLLIAKGGGVMRLSPPELEIACVDRGIKVLGKSEQQLRADLQRWLTDSKKGVTIWERWLTLPTS
;
A
#
# COMPACT_ATOMS: atom_id res chain seq x y z
N MET A 1 -55.82 -10.12 30.55
CA MET A 1 -55.95 -8.89 31.36
C MET A 1 -55.98 -9.29 32.83
N SER A 2 -54.90 -9.05 33.59
CA SER A 2 -54.91 -9.03 35.06
C SER A 2 -53.62 -8.38 35.57
N GLN A 3 -53.74 -7.37 36.45
CA GLN A 3 -52.73 -6.78 37.36
C GLN A 3 -51.39 -6.30 36.73
N MET A 4 -51.13 -5.00 36.49
CA MET A 4 -50.96 -3.83 37.40
C MET A 4 -49.77 -3.85 38.39
N THR A 5 -48.61 -3.37 37.91
CA THR A 5 -47.73 -2.32 38.50
C THR A 5 -47.58 -2.13 40.02
N LYS A 6 -46.32 -2.19 40.50
CA LYS A 6 -45.62 -1.43 41.58
C LYS A 6 -44.10 -1.59 41.33
N ALA A 7 -43.22 -0.56 41.31
CA ALA A 7 -42.75 0.35 42.38
C ALA A 7 -41.93 -0.35 43.49
N THR A 8 -40.83 0.14 44.09
CA THR A 8 -39.93 1.31 43.88
C THR A 8 -38.71 1.19 44.84
N THR A 9 -37.48 1.50 44.37
CA THR A 9 -36.28 2.06 45.08
C THR A 9 -35.70 1.50 46.41
N ALA A 10 -34.38 1.21 46.35
CA ALA A 10 -33.27 1.33 47.34
C ALA A 10 -33.26 0.62 48.72
N PHE A 11 -32.15 -0.09 48.96
CA PHE A 11 -31.40 -0.32 50.22
C PHE A 11 -30.03 -0.92 49.79
N VAL A 12 -28.86 -0.81 50.45
CA VAL A 12 -28.39 -0.32 51.77
C VAL A 12 -27.12 0.55 51.56
N ALA A 13 -26.75 1.41 52.51
CA ALA A 13 -25.38 1.97 52.65
C ALA A 13 -24.72 1.47 53.95
N ALA A 14 -23.41 1.15 53.94
CA ALA A 14 -22.64 0.81 55.13
C ALA A 14 -21.12 1.00 54.94
N ALA A 15 -20.41 1.18 56.06
CA ALA A 15 -18.95 1.26 56.24
C ALA A 15 -18.24 2.58 55.82
N ALA A 16 -18.10 3.49 56.79
CA ALA A 16 -17.11 4.57 56.82
C ALA A 16 -16.45 4.64 58.22
N ALA A 17 -15.22 5.16 58.28
CA ALA A 17 -14.30 5.23 59.45
C ALA A 17 -13.77 3.85 59.94
N THR A 18 -12.48 3.53 59.85
CA THR A 18 -11.35 4.19 60.55
C THR A 18 -9.98 3.98 59.86
N ALA A 19 -8.94 4.59 60.45
CA ALA A 19 -7.49 4.44 60.21
C ALA A 19 -6.89 5.35 59.12
N ALA A 20 -6.05 6.29 59.59
CA ALA A 20 -5.23 7.18 58.78
C ALA A 20 -3.86 6.54 58.45
N GLY A 21 -3.26 6.97 57.34
CA GLY A 21 -1.90 6.60 56.93
C GLY A 21 -1.52 7.30 55.63
N GLY A 22 -0.58 8.24 55.68
CA GLY A 22 -0.26 9.11 54.54
C GLY A 22 0.63 8.46 53.47
N GLY A 23 0.54 8.94 52.23
CA GLY A 23 1.39 8.42 51.15
C GLY A 23 1.16 9.03 49.76
N ARG A 24 1.68 10.26 49.54
CA ARG A 24 2.02 10.91 48.24
C ARG A 24 1.05 10.77 47.05
N ALA A 25 0.55 11.93 46.60
CA ALA A 25 -0.27 12.06 45.40
C ALA A 25 0.46 11.76 44.08
N ALA A 26 -0.21 11.03 43.18
CA ALA A 26 0.08 10.99 41.75
C ALA A 26 -1.25 10.93 40.96
N ALA A 27 -1.75 12.10 40.55
CA ALA A 27 -3.06 12.22 39.91
C ALA A 27 -3.01 11.80 38.42
N ILE A 28 -3.36 10.54 38.14
CA ILE A 28 -3.62 10.10 36.76
C ILE A 28 -5.02 10.58 36.34
N ARG A 29 -5.07 11.64 35.54
CA ARG A 29 -6.33 12.12 34.93
C ARG A 29 -6.86 11.09 33.92
N LEU A 30 -7.93 10.39 34.28
CA LEU A 30 -8.78 9.68 33.33
C LEU A 30 -9.58 10.69 32.48
N THR A 31 -9.04 11.08 31.33
CA THR A 31 -9.82 11.84 30.33
C THR A 31 -10.84 10.92 29.66
N ALA A 32 -12.12 11.12 29.98
CA ALA A 32 -13.22 10.40 29.34
C ALA A 32 -13.22 10.60 27.82
N VAL A 33 -13.26 9.50 27.08
CA VAL A 33 -13.50 9.51 25.63
C VAL A 33 -14.95 9.91 25.39
N ARG A 34 -15.17 11.10 24.81
CA ARG A 34 -16.52 11.54 24.41
C ARG A 34 -17.02 10.70 23.24
N PRO A 35 -18.31 10.31 23.20
CA PRO A 35 -18.88 9.65 22.03
C PRO A 35 -18.85 10.60 20.83
N PHE A 36 -18.42 10.09 19.68
CA PHE A 36 -18.23 10.89 18.48
C PHE A 36 -19.57 11.07 17.74
N THR A 37 -20.29 12.16 18.05
CA THR A 37 -21.55 12.51 17.38
C THR A 37 -21.31 12.77 15.89
N ILE A 38 -21.86 11.93 15.02
CA ILE A 38 -21.77 12.11 13.56
C ILE A 38 -22.71 13.25 13.14
N HIS A 39 -22.18 14.46 13.04
CA HIS A 39 -22.91 15.56 12.40
C HIS A 39 -23.05 15.29 10.88
N LYS A 40 -24.30 15.34 10.40
CA LYS A 40 -24.61 15.49 8.97
C LYS A 40 -24.25 16.91 8.50
N ALA A 41 -24.07 17.06 7.18
CA ALA A 41 -23.55 18.22 6.45
C ALA A 41 -22.01 18.40 6.59
N PHE A 42 -21.28 18.81 5.55
CA PHE A 42 -21.70 19.43 4.29
C PHE A 42 -21.16 18.69 3.04
N TYR A 43 -21.98 18.63 1.99
CA TYR A 43 -21.52 18.36 0.63
C TYR A 43 -21.18 19.70 -0.04
N SER A 44 -19.89 19.99 -0.19
CA SER A 44 -19.43 20.92 -1.23
C SER A 44 -17.99 20.63 -1.60
N THR A 45 -17.82 19.85 -2.66
CA THR A 45 -16.76 20.11 -3.65
C THR A 45 -17.19 19.44 -4.95
N SER A 46 -17.24 20.23 -6.02
CA SER A 46 -17.51 19.79 -7.40
C SER A 46 -16.59 18.62 -7.80
N PRO A 47 -16.96 17.74 -8.76
CA PRO A 47 -16.00 16.84 -9.41
C PRO A 47 -14.85 17.69 -9.96
N SER A 48 -13.73 17.66 -9.25
CA SER A 48 -12.57 18.48 -9.55
C SER A 48 -12.06 18.17 -10.95
N GLN A 49 -11.90 19.21 -11.76
CA GLN A 49 -11.19 19.13 -13.03
C GLN A 49 -9.80 18.52 -12.81
N PRO A 50 -9.21 17.83 -13.80
CA PRO A 50 -7.83 17.36 -13.71
C PRO A 50 -6.92 18.52 -13.27
N ASP A 51 -6.16 18.31 -12.20
CA ASP A 51 -5.11 19.24 -11.80
C ASP A 51 -4.10 19.29 -12.95
N PRO A 52 -3.70 20.46 -13.47
CA PRO A 52 -2.84 20.55 -14.65
C PRO A 52 -1.45 19.90 -14.46
N ARG A 53 -1.10 19.50 -13.24
CA ARG A 53 0.08 18.68 -12.94
C ARG A 53 -0.06 17.20 -13.35
N TYR A 54 -1.29 16.71 -13.58
CA TYR A 54 -1.61 15.30 -13.80
C TYR A 54 -2.65 15.08 -14.90
N ASP A 55 -2.50 14.00 -15.67
CA ASP A 55 -3.49 13.58 -16.69
C ASP A 55 -4.83 13.13 -16.07
N SER A 56 -4.84 12.83 -14.77
CA SER A 56 -5.99 12.28 -14.06
C SER A 56 -5.89 12.47 -12.54
N LEU A 57 -7.04 12.50 -11.87
CA LEU A 57 -7.13 12.53 -10.41
C LEU A 57 -7.22 11.13 -9.78
N ILE A 58 -7.56 10.10 -10.58
CA ILE A 58 -7.61 8.71 -10.09
C ILE A 58 -6.32 7.93 -10.41
N ASN A 59 -5.73 8.17 -11.58
CA ASN A 59 -4.54 7.46 -12.04
C ASN A 59 -3.28 8.21 -11.59
N GLY A 60 -2.29 7.49 -11.04
CA GLY A 60 -1.01 8.09 -10.66
C GLY A 60 -0.30 8.73 -11.86
N PRO A 61 0.53 9.78 -11.66
CA PRO A 61 1.19 10.46 -12.77
C PRO A 61 2.07 9.50 -13.57
N LEU A 62 2.05 9.57 -14.89
CA LEU A 62 2.79 8.65 -15.77
C LEU A 62 4.32 8.68 -15.49
N SER A 63 4.85 9.81 -15.02
CA SER A 63 6.24 9.94 -14.56
C SER A 63 6.60 9.05 -13.37
N THR A 64 5.62 8.48 -12.65
CA THR A 64 5.83 7.55 -11.53
C THR A 64 5.83 6.07 -11.95
N LEU A 65 5.56 5.79 -13.22
CA LEU A 65 5.62 4.46 -13.82
C LEU A 65 6.99 4.24 -14.48
N PRO A 66 7.37 2.99 -14.80
CA PRO A 66 8.50 2.71 -15.68
C PRO A 66 8.38 3.49 -17.00
N ALA A 67 9.49 4.05 -17.49
CA ALA A 67 9.51 4.66 -18.81
C ALA A 67 9.19 3.61 -19.91
N PRO A 68 8.60 3.99 -21.06
CA PRO A 68 8.48 3.08 -22.19
C PRO A 68 9.86 2.59 -22.63
N LEU A 69 10.05 1.27 -22.68
CA LEU A 69 11.28 0.64 -23.17
C LEU A 69 11.08 0.30 -24.66
N ASP A 70 11.48 1.23 -25.53
CA ASP A 70 11.54 0.99 -26.96
C ASP A 70 12.85 0.28 -27.33
N ILE A 71 12.75 -0.93 -27.86
CA ILE A 71 13.87 -1.77 -28.30
C ILE A 71 13.58 -2.29 -29.71
N PRO A 72 14.61 -2.39 -30.58
CA PRO A 72 14.42 -2.91 -31.93
C PRO A 72 13.86 -4.34 -31.89
N ALA A 73 12.98 -4.65 -32.85
CA ALA A 73 12.52 -6.00 -33.11
C ALA A 73 13.70 -6.96 -33.38
N PRO A 74 13.55 -8.28 -33.19
CA PRO A 74 14.63 -9.25 -33.37
C PRO A 74 15.38 -9.06 -34.70
N ARG A 75 16.72 -9.01 -34.63
CA ARG A 75 17.60 -8.70 -35.76
C ARG A 75 17.28 -9.58 -36.96
N LYS A 76 17.05 -8.97 -38.12
CA LYS A 76 16.81 -9.69 -39.38
C LYS A 76 18.10 -10.34 -39.90
N PRO A 77 18.01 -11.47 -40.63
CA PRO A 77 19.15 -11.99 -41.40
C PRO A 77 19.70 -10.89 -42.32
N GLY A 78 21.02 -10.69 -42.30
CA GLY A 78 21.71 -9.64 -43.08
C GLY A 78 21.77 -8.24 -42.44
N GLU A 79 21.04 -7.93 -41.35
CA GLU A 79 21.19 -6.61 -40.69
C GLU A 79 22.54 -6.51 -39.96
N SER A 80 23.22 -5.36 -40.06
CA SER A 80 24.51 -5.12 -39.41
C SER A 80 24.44 -5.33 -37.89
N LEU A 81 25.32 -6.17 -37.33
CA LEU A 81 25.37 -6.42 -35.89
C LEU A 81 25.59 -5.13 -35.09
N PHE A 82 26.56 -4.31 -35.51
CA PHE A 82 26.87 -3.03 -34.86
C PHE A 82 25.66 -2.09 -34.84
N GLY A 83 24.99 -1.89 -35.98
CA GLY A 83 23.80 -1.02 -36.07
C GLY A 83 22.64 -1.52 -35.19
N TYR A 84 22.44 -2.84 -35.11
CA TYR A 84 21.44 -3.44 -34.20
C TYR A 84 21.77 -3.18 -32.72
N TYR A 85 23.00 -3.48 -32.29
CA TYR A 85 23.41 -3.24 -30.90
C TYR A 85 23.45 -1.76 -30.51
N PHE A 86 23.80 -0.87 -31.45
CA PHE A 86 23.72 0.58 -31.23
C PHE A 86 22.27 1.07 -31.02
N LYS A 87 21.32 0.62 -31.85
CA LYS A 87 19.89 0.90 -31.65
C LYS A 87 19.40 0.38 -30.28
N LEU A 88 19.77 -0.85 -29.93
CA LEU A 88 19.41 -1.49 -28.66
C LEU A 88 19.96 -0.71 -27.45
N GLY A 89 21.25 -0.34 -27.49
CA GLY A 89 21.90 0.46 -26.45
C GLY A 89 21.28 1.85 -26.30
N LYS A 90 20.94 2.52 -27.41
CA LYS A 90 20.24 3.81 -27.41
C LYS A 90 18.85 3.71 -26.75
N GLY A 91 18.11 2.63 -26.99
CA GLY A 91 16.82 2.35 -26.35
C GLY A 91 16.94 2.26 -24.82
N TYR A 92 17.84 1.41 -24.32
CA TYR A 92 18.11 1.28 -22.87
C TYR A 92 18.63 2.58 -22.24
N LEU A 93 19.53 3.30 -22.91
CA LEU A 93 20.06 4.58 -22.41
C LEU A 93 18.94 5.63 -22.30
N SER A 94 18.05 5.71 -23.29
CA SER A 94 16.89 6.61 -23.26
C SER A 94 15.93 6.26 -22.10
N PHE A 95 15.62 4.96 -21.95
CA PHE A 95 14.80 4.43 -20.87
C PHE A 95 15.35 4.81 -19.49
N TYR A 96 16.62 4.48 -19.21
CA TYR A 96 17.23 4.78 -17.90
C TYR A 96 17.37 6.28 -17.64
N LYS A 97 17.78 7.07 -18.65
CA LYS A 97 17.86 8.54 -18.53
C LYS A 97 16.51 9.16 -18.18
N THR A 98 15.44 8.68 -18.82
CA THR A 98 14.06 9.14 -18.56
C THR A 98 13.58 8.70 -17.17
N GLY A 99 13.77 7.43 -16.82
CA GLY A 99 13.40 6.92 -15.50
C GLY A 99 14.11 7.63 -14.35
N LEU A 100 15.41 7.89 -14.49
CA LEU A 100 16.21 8.63 -13.50
C LEU A 100 15.80 10.09 -13.39
N LYS A 101 15.62 10.80 -14.52
CA LYS A 101 15.07 12.17 -14.53
C LYS A 101 13.73 12.23 -13.80
N ASN A 102 12.87 11.25 -14.04
CA ASN A 102 11.56 11.20 -13.41
C ASN A 102 11.66 10.98 -11.89
N ALA A 103 12.44 10.00 -11.44
CA ALA A 103 12.60 9.71 -10.01
C ALA A 103 13.36 10.80 -9.23
N ALA A 104 14.41 11.39 -9.82
CA ALA A 104 15.30 12.32 -9.14
C ALA A 104 14.87 13.79 -9.21
N TRP A 105 14.03 14.15 -10.18
CA TRP A 105 13.73 15.56 -10.46
C TRP A 105 12.24 15.83 -10.62
N VAL A 106 11.55 15.13 -11.53
CA VAL A 106 10.14 15.40 -11.82
C VAL A 106 9.24 15.03 -10.64
N ASN A 107 9.30 13.78 -10.17
CA ASN A 107 8.43 13.28 -9.11
C ASN A 107 8.68 14.00 -7.76
N PRO A 108 9.92 14.32 -7.35
CA PRO A 108 10.16 15.12 -6.14
C PRO A 108 9.58 16.54 -6.23
N ARG A 109 9.69 17.20 -7.40
CA ARG A 109 9.12 18.54 -7.63
C ARG A 109 7.60 18.53 -7.60
N LEU A 110 6.96 17.53 -8.21
CA LEU A 110 5.49 17.37 -8.14
C LEU A 110 5.02 17.03 -6.73
N ALA A 111 5.75 16.17 -6.01
CA ALA A 111 5.41 15.73 -4.67
C ALA A 111 5.65 16.80 -3.58
N GLY A 112 6.57 17.74 -3.79
CA GLY A 112 6.92 18.78 -2.82
C GLY A 112 5.73 19.60 -2.32
N PRO A 113 4.97 20.28 -3.19
CA PRO A 113 3.77 21.04 -2.82
C PRO A 113 2.68 20.19 -2.15
N VAL A 114 2.51 18.95 -2.60
CA VAL A 114 1.55 18.00 -2.01
C VAL A 114 1.99 17.58 -0.60
N MET A 115 3.29 17.34 -0.39
CA MET A 115 3.87 17.02 0.92
C MET A 115 3.83 18.20 1.89
N ALA A 116 3.94 19.44 1.42
CA ALA A 116 3.76 20.63 2.26
C ALA A 116 2.33 20.64 2.83
N ARG A 117 1.33 20.67 1.96
CA ARG A 117 -0.10 20.64 2.33
C ARG A 117 -0.47 19.42 3.19
N TRP A 118 0.13 18.25 2.93
CA TRP A 118 -0.05 17.04 3.75
C TRP A 118 0.42 17.24 5.21
N ARG A 119 1.53 17.95 5.42
CA ARG A 119 2.09 18.19 6.76
C ARG A 119 1.21 19.17 7.55
N ASP A 120 0.76 20.23 6.90
CA ASP A 120 -0.10 21.27 7.50
C ASP A 120 -1.41 20.65 8.01
N ASP A 121 -2.00 19.73 7.25
CA ASP A 121 -3.25 19.03 7.57
C ASP A 121 -3.13 17.91 8.63
N ARG A 122 -2.02 17.81 9.36
CA ARG A 122 -1.77 16.74 10.36
C ARG A 122 -1.84 15.31 9.78
N GLY A 123 -1.60 15.15 8.48
CA GLY A 123 -1.49 13.87 7.79
C GLY A 123 -2.82 13.13 7.54
N TYR A 124 -2.80 11.78 7.66
CA TYR A 124 -3.92 10.91 7.27
C TYR A 124 -5.28 11.29 7.92
N ALA A 125 -5.28 11.85 9.13
CA ALA A 125 -6.50 12.25 9.81
C ALA A 125 -7.18 13.47 9.16
N GLY A 126 -6.42 14.51 8.81
CA GLY A 126 -6.95 15.69 8.12
C GLY A 126 -7.34 15.40 6.68
N ILE A 127 -6.71 14.42 6.02
CA ILE A 127 -7.06 13.99 4.66
C ILE A 127 -8.50 13.49 4.53
N VAL A 128 -8.94 12.65 5.47
CA VAL A 128 -10.31 12.10 5.47
C VAL A 128 -11.35 13.20 5.73
N GLN A 129 -10.97 14.22 6.51
CA GLN A 129 -11.82 15.36 6.86
C GLN A 129 -11.89 16.40 5.73
N ASN A 130 -10.74 16.82 5.20
CA ASN A 130 -10.59 17.97 4.31
C ASN A 130 -10.75 17.61 2.82
N LYS A 131 -10.80 16.31 2.48
CA LYS A 131 -11.15 15.76 1.14
C LYS A 131 -10.35 16.28 -0.07
N TRP A 132 -9.32 17.10 0.10
CA TRP A 132 -8.58 17.72 -1.01
C TRP A 132 -7.65 16.76 -1.75
N ILE A 133 -7.16 15.71 -1.09
CA ILE A 133 -6.24 14.78 -1.74
C ILE A 133 -6.97 13.91 -2.77
N THR A 134 -6.29 13.66 -3.87
CA THR A 134 -6.73 12.77 -4.94
C THR A 134 -6.01 11.42 -4.87
N ARG A 135 -6.46 10.41 -5.62
CA ARG A 135 -5.72 9.13 -5.66
C ARG A 135 -4.36 9.33 -6.35
N SER A 136 -4.30 10.17 -7.39
CA SER A 136 -3.06 10.44 -8.11
C SER A 136 -2.00 11.07 -7.20
N ASP A 137 -2.38 12.01 -6.33
CA ASP A 137 -1.53 12.55 -5.26
C ASP A 137 -1.02 11.44 -4.31
N LEU A 138 -1.90 10.58 -3.78
CA LEU A 138 -1.50 9.50 -2.86
C LEU A 138 -0.48 8.55 -3.51
N GLN A 139 -0.73 8.18 -4.78
CA GLN A 139 0.16 7.32 -5.56
C GLN A 139 1.51 8.00 -5.85
N LEU A 140 1.50 9.30 -6.21
CA LEU A 140 2.71 10.10 -6.38
C LEU A 140 3.55 10.12 -5.11
N LEU A 141 2.96 10.46 -3.95
CA LEU A 141 3.69 10.55 -2.68
C LEU A 141 4.33 9.22 -2.30
N LYS A 142 3.59 8.11 -2.41
CA LYS A 142 4.08 6.76 -2.11
C LYS A 142 5.24 6.36 -3.04
N ARG A 143 5.09 6.55 -4.35
CA ARG A 143 6.09 6.15 -5.36
C ARG A 143 7.33 7.02 -5.28
N ASN A 144 7.16 8.34 -5.14
CA ASN A 144 8.26 9.27 -4.90
C ASN A 144 9.05 8.92 -3.63
N GLN A 145 8.39 8.63 -2.50
CA GLN A 145 9.07 8.22 -1.27
C GLN A 145 9.77 6.85 -1.41
N HIS A 146 9.26 5.95 -2.26
CA HIS A 146 9.89 4.67 -2.56
C HIS A 146 11.19 4.84 -3.37
N ASP A 147 11.14 5.68 -4.39
CA ASP A 147 12.22 5.86 -5.36
C ASP A 147 13.30 6.81 -4.86
N PHE A 148 12.92 7.93 -4.24
CA PHE A 148 13.86 8.92 -3.69
C PHE A 148 14.82 8.31 -2.65
N ARG A 149 14.35 7.35 -1.84
CA ARG A 149 15.19 6.60 -0.88
C ARG A 149 16.16 5.61 -1.52
N ARG A 150 16.00 5.32 -2.82
CA ARG A 150 16.87 4.40 -3.58
C ARG A 150 17.89 5.10 -4.45
N ILE A 151 17.62 6.34 -4.84
CA ILE A 151 18.53 7.15 -5.67
C ILE A 151 19.96 7.19 -5.11
N PRO A 152 20.24 7.36 -3.80
CA PRO A 152 21.61 7.37 -3.30
C PRO A 152 22.35 6.04 -3.53
N LEU A 153 21.69 4.91 -3.27
CA LEU A 153 22.27 3.58 -3.49
C LEU A 153 22.45 3.26 -4.97
N PHE A 154 21.47 3.67 -5.80
CA PHE A 154 21.57 3.54 -7.25
C PHE A 154 22.69 4.41 -7.83
N ALA A 155 22.85 5.64 -7.34
CA ALA A 155 23.92 6.55 -7.77
C ALA A 155 25.30 5.99 -7.42
N ILE A 156 25.48 5.43 -6.21
CA ILE A 156 26.72 4.73 -5.82
C ILE A 156 26.99 3.54 -6.75
N LEU A 157 25.98 2.71 -7.04
CA LEU A 157 26.10 1.59 -7.99
C LEU A 157 26.47 2.07 -9.40
N PHE A 158 25.90 3.20 -9.85
CA PHE A 158 26.21 3.78 -11.14
C PHE A 158 27.64 4.31 -11.21
N THR A 159 28.11 5.02 -10.17
CA THR A 159 29.48 5.54 -10.11
C THR A 159 30.53 4.43 -10.06
N ILE A 160 30.28 3.34 -9.31
CA ILE A 160 31.23 2.21 -9.21
C ILE A 160 31.28 1.40 -10.51
N CYS A 161 30.14 1.16 -11.14
CA CYS A 161 30.04 0.20 -12.25
C CYS A 161 30.01 0.85 -13.64
N GLY A 162 29.83 2.18 -13.73
CA GLY A 162 29.89 2.95 -14.96
C GLY A 162 29.06 2.37 -16.09
N GLU A 163 29.72 1.98 -17.17
CA GLU A 163 29.08 1.41 -18.36
C GLU A 163 28.50 0.01 -18.13
N PHE A 164 28.93 -0.72 -17.10
CA PHE A 164 28.43 -2.05 -16.76
C PHE A 164 27.14 -2.03 -15.90
N THR A 165 26.69 -0.86 -15.43
CA THR A 165 25.48 -0.74 -14.61
C THR A 165 24.22 -1.38 -15.22
N PRO A 166 23.95 -1.34 -16.55
CA PRO A 166 22.78 -2.04 -17.13
C PRO A 166 22.73 -3.54 -16.84
N PHE A 167 23.87 -4.22 -16.78
CA PHE A 167 23.95 -5.67 -16.48
C PHE A 167 23.64 -5.96 -15.00
N LEU A 168 24.13 -5.13 -14.08
CA LEU A 168 23.89 -5.29 -12.64
C LEU A 168 22.45 -4.87 -12.26
N VAL A 169 21.93 -3.83 -12.90
CA VAL A 169 20.54 -3.38 -12.73
C VAL A 169 19.56 -4.45 -13.17
N ALA A 170 19.87 -5.24 -14.20
CA ALA A 170 19.06 -6.39 -14.61
C ALA A 170 18.91 -7.45 -13.50
N ILE A 171 19.93 -7.62 -12.64
CA ILE A 171 19.98 -8.63 -11.58
C ILE A 171 19.31 -8.14 -10.27
N PHE A 172 19.39 -6.83 -9.95
CA PHE A 172 19.05 -6.31 -8.62
C PHE A 172 17.86 -5.33 -8.58
N SER A 173 16.63 -5.80 -8.88
CA SER A 173 15.36 -5.02 -8.81
C SER A 173 15.13 -4.23 -7.51
N ASN A 174 15.79 -4.60 -6.41
CA ASN A 174 15.65 -3.96 -5.09
C ASN A 174 16.34 -2.60 -4.95
N ILE A 175 17.42 -2.36 -5.70
CA ILE A 175 18.23 -1.12 -5.65
C ILE A 175 17.63 -0.03 -6.56
N VAL A 176 16.91 -0.46 -7.60
CA VAL A 176 16.50 0.37 -8.73
C VAL A 176 15.18 1.10 -8.43
N PRO A 177 15.05 2.41 -8.76
CA PRO A 177 13.78 3.13 -8.76
C PRO A 177 12.70 2.42 -9.60
N ILE A 178 11.42 2.55 -9.24
CA ILE A 178 10.32 1.93 -10.00
C ILE A 178 10.31 2.43 -11.45
N THR A 179 10.59 3.71 -11.66
CA THR A 179 10.68 4.36 -12.98
C THR A 179 11.76 3.75 -13.91
N CYS A 180 12.70 2.98 -13.36
CA CYS A 180 13.82 2.36 -14.08
C CYS A 180 13.73 0.82 -14.14
N ARG A 181 12.57 0.21 -13.82
CA ARG A 181 12.38 -1.25 -13.87
C ARG A 181 11.98 -1.73 -15.25
N ILE A 182 12.74 -2.66 -15.82
CA ILE A 182 12.46 -3.27 -17.13
C ILE A 182 11.19 -4.15 -17.02
N PRO A 183 10.31 -4.22 -18.05
CA PRO A 183 9.09 -5.03 -18.01
C PRO A 183 9.30 -6.50 -17.57
N THR A 184 10.32 -7.18 -18.12
CA THR A 184 10.67 -8.56 -17.76
C THR A 184 11.06 -8.73 -16.28
N GLN A 185 11.66 -7.70 -15.66
CA GLN A 185 11.95 -7.69 -14.22
C GLN A 185 10.67 -7.56 -13.39
N ILE A 186 9.71 -6.75 -13.86
CA ILE A 186 8.41 -6.57 -13.19
C ILE A 186 7.63 -7.89 -13.23
N GLU A 187 7.61 -8.57 -14.38
CA GLU A 187 7.01 -9.91 -14.53
C GLU A 187 7.70 -10.95 -13.63
N TYR A 188 9.03 -10.97 -13.58
CA TYR A 188 9.78 -11.87 -12.71
C TYR A 188 9.49 -11.59 -11.22
N ASP A 189 9.51 -10.32 -10.79
CA ASP A 189 9.18 -9.89 -9.43
C ASP A 189 7.74 -10.28 -9.06
N ARG A 190 6.78 -10.12 -9.99
CA ARG A 190 5.38 -10.57 -9.85
C ARG A 190 5.30 -12.09 -9.70
N LYS A 191 5.95 -12.87 -10.58
CA LYS A 191 5.94 -14.34 -10.55
C LYS A 191 6.55 -14.88 -9.26
N LYS A 192 7.63 -14.26 -8.78
CA LYS A 192 8.28 -14.56 -7.50
C LYS A 192 7.43 -14.15 -6.29
N ARG A 193 6.62 -13.10 -6.40
CA ARG A 193 5.64 -12.69 -5.38
C ARG A 193 4.49 -13.69 -5.32
N GLU A 194 3.80 -13.96 -6.43
CA GLU A 194 2.64 -14.84 -6.47
C GLU A 194 2.98 -16.27 -6.02
N ARG A 195 4.15 -16.81 -6.40
CA ARG A 195 4.66 -18.09 -5.86
C ARG A 195 4.75 -18.10 -4.33
N ARG A 196 5.26 -17.01 -3.72
CA ARG A 196 5.32 -16.88 -2.25
C ARG A 196 3.94 -16.74 -1.63
N ILE A 197 2.99 -16.09 -2.31
CA ILE A 197 1.60 -16.01 -1.86
C ILE A 197 1.01 -17.43 -1.83
N THR A 198 1.07 -18.17 -2.95
CA THR A 198 0.58 -19.57 -3.01
C THR A 198 1.20 -20.44 -1.93
N ALA A 199 2.54 -20.49 -1.81
CA ALA A 199 3.21 -21.29 -0.78
C ALA A 199 2.87 -20.86 0.66
N SER A 200 2.60 -19.56 0.87
CA SER A 200 2.14 -19.06 2.17
C SER A 200 0.69 -19.42 2.46
N PHE A 201 -0.16 -19.65 1.46
CA PHE A 201 -1.51 -20.20 1.64
C PHE A 201 -1.46 -21.72 1.87
N GLU A 202 -0.69 -22.46 1.08
CA GLU A 202 -0.49 -23.91 1.25
C GLU A 202 0.01 -24.27 2.65
N SER A 203 0.90 -23.45 3.23
CA SER A 203 1.39 -23.64 4.61
C SER A 203 0.45 -23.10 5.70
N PHE A 204 -0.51 -22.25 5.36
CA PHE A 204 -1.38 -21.55 6.32
C PHE A 204 -2.75 -22.22 6.46
N LEU A 205 -3.37 -22.62 5.34
CA LEU A 205 -4.71 -23.23 5.30
C LEU A 205 -4.85 -24.50 6.17
N PRO A 206 -3.88 -25.44 6.21
CA PRO A 206 -3.98 -26.62 7.09
C PRO A 206 -3.92 -26.29 8.59
N SER A 207 -3.55 -25.06 8.96
CA SER A 207 -3.30 -24.64 10.35
C SER A 207 -4.39 -23.71 10.92
N THR A 208 -5.39 -23.29 10.15
CA THR A 208 -6.32 -22.23 10.61
C THR A 208 -7.70 -22.31 9.96
N SER A 209 -8.71 -22.70 10.73
CA SER A 209 -10.09 -22.24 10.53
C SER A 209 -10.26 -20.91 11.26
N ILE A 210 -10.66 -19.86 10.54
CA ILE A 210 -10.91 -18.52 11.12
C ILE A 210 -12.30 -18.53 11.79
N ASN A 211 -12.38 -19.23 12.93
CA ASN A 211 -13.61 -19.36 13.72
C ASN A 211 -13.82 -18.17 14.70
N ARG A 212 -13.19 -17.03 14.42
CA ARG A 212 -13.22 -15.82 15.26
C ARG A 212 -13.18 -14.55 14.39
N PRO A 213 -13.82 -13.45 14.78
CA PRO A 213 -13.71 -12.18 14.06
C PRO A 213 -12.27 -11.65 14.13
N VAL A 214 -11.78 -11.07 13.04
CA VAL A 214 -10.41 -10.51 12.97
C VAL A 214 -10.48 -8.99 13.01
N GLU A 215 -10.74 -8.47 14.21
CA GLU A 215 -11.06 -7.06 14.48
C GLU A 215 -9.87 -6.09 14.35
N GLY A 216 -8.64 -6.59 14.18
CA GLY A 216 -7.48 -5.72 13.95
C GLY A 216 -6.12 -6.40 14.11
N LEU A 217 -5.06 -5.68 13.70
CA LEU A 217 -3.67 -6.15 13.68
C LEU A 217 -3.19 -6.70 15.03
N ASP A 218 -3.62 -6.15 16.16
CA ASP A 218 -3.17 -6.59 17.48
C ASP A 218 -3.69 -7.99 17.85
N LYS A 219 -4.88 -8.37 17.34
CA LYS A 219 -5.48 -9.69 17.58
C LYS A 219 -4.87 -10.80 16.71
N LEU A 220 -4.11 -10.45 15.67
CA LEU A 220 -3.42 -11.42 14.82
C LEU A 220 -2.23 -12.08 15.55
N SER A 221 -2.15 -13.40 15.44
CA SER A 221 -0.96 -14.18 15.79
C SER A 221 0.24 -13.81 14.91
N TRP A 222 1.42 -14.27 15.31
CA TRP A 222 2.63 -14.10 14.52
C TRP A 222 2.53 -14.75 13.13
N LYS A 223 1.92 -15.94 13.03
CA LYS A 223 1.72 -16.65 11.75
C LYS A 223 0.82 -15.86 10.80
N GLU A 224 -0.32 -15.37 11.29
CA GLU A 224 -1.24 -14.53 10.50
C GLU A 224 -0.57 -13.21 10.05
N LYS A 225 0.21 -12.56 10.93
CA LYS A 225 1.00 -11.36 10.61
C LYS A 225 2.03 -11.60 9.50
N VAL A 226 2.76 -12.73 9.56
CA VAL A 226 3.72 -13.11 8.52
C VAL A 226 3.00 -13.44 7.21
N HIS A 227 1.91 -14.21 7.24
CA HIS A 227 1.09 -14.53 6.07
C HIS A 227 0.58 -13.27 5.37
N CYS A 228 -0.12 -12.37 6.08
CA CYS A 228 -0.61 -11.10 5.53
C CYS A 228 0.56 -10.30 4.91
N SER A 229 1.70 -10.24 5.61
CA SER A 229 2.90 -9.58 5.10
C SER A 229 3.51 -10.24 3.86
N THR A 230 3.28 -11.53 3.62
CA THR A 230 3.64 -12.22 2.36
C THR A 230 2.71 -11.79 1.24
N VAL A 231 1.40 -11.80 1.49
CA VAL A 231 0.32 -11.39 0.56
C VAL A 231 0.60 -9.98 0.02
N VAL A 232 0.78 -9.00 0.90
CA VAL A 232 1.16 -7.63 0.50
C VAL A 232 2.66 -7.46 0.23
N GLY A 233 3.48 -8.48 0.47
CA GLY A 233 4.94 -8.47 0.32
C GLY A 233 5.60 -7.25 0.96
N ARG A 234 5.41 -7.04 2.26
CA ARG A 234 6.06 -5.98 3.08
C ARG A 234 7.32 -6.46 3.80
N HIS A 235 7.71 -7.73 3.60
CA HIS A 235 8.99 -8.29 4.03
C HIS A 235 9.76 -8.95 2.87
N SER A 236 11.08 -9.08 3.02
CA SER A 236 11.97 -9.75 2.07
C SER A 236 11.80 -11.27 2.17
N GLY A 237 11.98 -12.01 1.07
CA GLY A 237 11.96 -13.49 1.10
C GLY A 237 13.10 -14.11 1.93
N LEU A 238 14.10 -13.30 2.33
CA LEU A 238 15.19 -13.68 3.23
C LEU A 238 14.83 -13.48 4.71
N TRP A 239 13.68 -12.88 5.02
CA TRP A 239 13.19 -12.77 6.39
C TRP A 239 12.80 -14.17 6.88
N PRO A 240 13.45 -14.73 7.90
CA PRO A 240 13.15 -16.10 8.28
C PRO A 240 11.79 -16.15 8.99
N SER A 241 10.80 -16.81 8.38
CA SER A 241 9.48 -17.04 9.00
C SER A 241 9.56 -17.83 10.32
N ARG A 242 10.72 -18.42 10.61
CA ARG A 242 11.05 -19.19 11.82
C ARG A 242 11.77 -18.37 12.92
N VAL A 243 12.14 -17.12 12.66
CA VAL A 243 12.82 -16.28 13.67
C VAL A 243 11.81 -15.65 14.65
N LEU A 244 12.25 -15.50 15.90
CA LEU A 244 11.47 -15.02 17.03
C LEU A 244 10.80 -13.64 16.78
N PRO A 245 9.66 -13.34 17.45
CA PRO A 245 8.90 -12.11 17.24
C PRO A 245 9.62 -10.80 17.62
N LEU A 246 10.82 -10.84 18.22
CA LEU A 246 11.56 -9.67 18.68
C LEU A 246 13.02 -9.71 18.17
N PRO A 247 13.62 -8.56 17.80
CA PRO A 247 13.00 -7.22 17.66
C PRO A 247 12.15 -7.08 16.38
N PHE A 248 12.21 -8.09 15.51
CA PHE A 248 11.72 -8.07 14.14
C PHE A 248 10.19 -7.88 14.02
N GLY A 249 9.40 -8.40 14.96
CA GLY A 249 7.94 -8.32 14.92
C GLY A 249 7.37 -6.93 15.19
N PHE A 250 8.04 -6.09 15.99
CA PHE A 250 7.63 -4.69 16.17
C PHE A 250 7.80 -3.88 14.88
N VAL A 251 8.90 -4.12 14.15
CA VAL A 251 9.15 -3.51 12.83
C VAL A 251 8.12 -3.99 11.82
N LEU A 252 7.77 -5.29 11.83
CA LEU A 252 6.74 -5.85 10.96
C LEU A 252 5.36 -5.25 11.27
N HIS A 253 4.97 -5.21 12.55
CA HIS A 253 3.70 -4.62 13.02
C HIS A 253 3.58 -3.17 12.57
N LYS A 254 4.57 -2.31 12.85
CA LYS A 254 4.57 -0.91 12.40
C LYS A 254 4.51 -0.74 10.88
N ARG A 255 5.09 -1.67 10.11
CA ARG A 255 4.97 -1.67 8.63
C ARG A 255 3.57 -2.06 8.18
N LEU A 256 2.98 -3.06 8.82
CA LEU A 256 1.63 -3.55 8.54
C LEU A 256 0.56 -2.51 8.88
N ALA A 257 0.60 -1.91 10.08
CA ALA A 257 -0.33 -0.85 10.50
C ALA A 257 -0.32 0.37 9.54
N ARG A 258 0.88 0.83 9.14
CA ARG A 258 1.02 1.91 8.15
C ARG A 258 0.48 1.52 6.78
N TYR A 259 0.54 0.24 6.42
CA TYR A 259 0.08 -0.23 5.12
C TYR A 259 -1.43 -0.47 5.07
N GLU A 260 -2.03 -0.91 6.17
CA GLU A 260 -3.49 -0.92 6.38
C GLU A 260 -4.08 0.48 6.14
N VAL A 261 -3.52 1.51 6.80
CA VAL A 261 -3.97 2.91 6.61
C VAL A 261 -3.84 3.35 5.14
N TYR A 262 -2.73 3.00 4.47
CA TYR A 262 -2.55 3.29 3.05
C TYR A 262 -3.61 2.62 2.16
N ILE A 263 -3.89 1.32 2.35
CA ILE A 263 -4.86 0.58 1.52
C ILE A 263 -6.28 1.04 1.80
N ALA A 264 -6.65 1.30 3.06
CA ALA A 264 -7.94 1.88 3.40
C ALA A 264 -8.13 3.27 2.76
N THR A 265 -7.08 4.09 2.73
CA THR A 265 -7.10 5.39 2.04
C THR A 265 -7.23 5.23 0.52
N ASP A 266 -6.51 4.29 -0.10
CA ASP A 266 -6.60 4.02 -1.54
C ASP A 266 -7.97 3.42 -1.93
N ASP A 267 -8.56 2.53 -1.11
CA ASP A 267 -9.92 2.00 -1.29
C ASP A 267 -10.96 3.13 -1.31
N LEU A 268 -10.88 4.08 -0.37
CA LEU A 268 -11.74 5.26 -0.30
C LEU A 268 -11.54 6.20 -1.50
N LEU A 269 -10.30 6.43 -1.92
CA LEU A 269 -9.99 7.33 -3.04
C LEU A 269 -10.34 6.71 -4.41
N ILE A 270 -10.26 5.38 -4.59
CA ILE A 270 -10.82 4.69 -5.77
C ILE A 270 -12.33 4.89 -5.80
N ALA A 271 -13.03 4.66 -4.68
CA ALA A 271 -14.48 4.85 -4.62
C ALA A 271 -14.89 6.30 -4.94
N LYS A 272 -14.17 7.30 -4.41
CA LYS A 272 -14.38 8.72 -4.72
C LYS A 272 -14.06 9.09 -6.17
N GLY A 273 -13.05 8.46 -6.77
CA GLY A 273 -12.58 8.74 -8.14
C GLY A 273 -13.44 8.19 -9.28
N GLY A 274 -14.62 7.63 -8.98
CA GLY A 274 -15.50 6.97 -9.95
C GLY A 274 -15.29 5.45 -10.07
N GLY A 275 -14.60 4.83 -9.11
CA GLY A 275 -14.48 3.38 -9.00
C GLY A 275 -13.48 2.72 -9.95
N VAL A 276 -13.50 1.39 -9.96
CA VAL A 276 -12.54 0.53 -10.66
C VAL A 276 -12.51 0.76 -12.19
N MET A 277 -13.64 1.15 -12.77
CA MET A 277 -13.76 1.41 -14.22
C MET A 277 -12.96 2.63 -14.69
N ARG A 278 -12.58 3.54 -13.78
CA ARG A 278 -11.79 4.75 -14.10
C ARG A 278 -10.27 4.54 -13.98
N LEU A 279 -9.84 3.38 -13.49
CA LEU A 279 -8.42 3.01 -13.44
C LEU A 279 -7.92 2.63 -14.85
N SER A 280 -6.77 3.18 -15.21
CA SER A 280 -6.03 2.74 -16.40
C SER A 280 -5.48 1.32 -16.18
N PRO A 281 -5.20 0.54 -17.25
CA PRO A 281 -4.69 -0.83 -17.12
C PRO A 281 -3.47 -0.98 -16.16
N PRO A 282 -2.40 -0.15 -16.23
CA PRO A 282 -1.29 -0.28 -15.28
C PRO A 282 -1.67 0.10 -13.85
N GLU A 283 -2.59 1.06 -13.64
CA GLU A 283 -3.06 1.43 -12.31
C GLU A 283 -3.97 0.37 -11.68
N LEU A 284 -4.76 -0.33 -12.50
CA LEU A 284 -5.55 -1.49 -12.09
C LEU A 284 -4.64 -2.63 -11.62
N GLU A 285 -3.63 -3.00 -12.41
CA GLU A 285 -2.64 -4.01 -12.01
C GLU A 285 -1.92 -3.63 -10.71
N ILE A 286 -1.47 -2.38 -10.57
CA ILE A 286 -0.81 -1.88 -9.36
C ILE A 286 -1.76 -1.95 -8.16
N ALA A 287 -3.03 -1.54 -8.33
CA ALA A 287 -4.05 -1.59 -7.28
C ALA A 287 -4.34 -3.03 -6.81
N CYS A 288 -4.38 -3.99 -7.74
CA CYS A 288 -4.49 -5.43 -7.44
C CYS A 288 -3.25 -5.95 -6.68
N VAL A 289 -2.04 -5.71 -7.19
CA VAL A 289 -0.78 -6.15 -6.56
C VAL A 289 -0.57 -5.55 -5.17
N ASP A 290 -0.97 -4.29 -4.95
CA ASP A 290 -0.92 -3.66 -3.62
C ASP A 290 -1.84 -4.35 -2.61
N ARG A 291 -2.99 -4.87 -3.05
CA ARG A 291 -3.92 -5.63 -2.21
C ARG A 291 -3.55 -7.11 -2.09
N GLY A 292 -2.53 -7.56 -2.82
CA GLY A 292 -2.06 -8.96 -2.86
C GLY A 292 -2.78 -9.83 -3.88
N ILE A 293 -3.69 -9.27 -4.67
CA ILE A 293 -4.42 -9.97 -5.74
C ILE A 293 -3.41 -10.36 -6.83
N LYS A 294 -3.44 -11.63 -7.25
CA LYS A 294 -2.61 -12.16 -8.35
C LYS A 294 -3.02 -11.51 -9.67
N VAL A 295 -2.04 -11.19 -10.51
CA VAL A 295 -2.27 -10.49 -11.79
C VAL A 295 -1.75 -11.24 -13.01
N LEU A 296 -0.79 -12.16 -12.86
CA LEU A 296 -0.26 -12.88 -14.02
C LEU A 296 -1.32 -13.82 -14.62
N GLY A 297 -1.48 -13.75 -15.94
CA GLY A 297 -2.44 -14.56 -16.68
C GLY A 297 -3.92 -14.15 -16.52
N LYS A 298 -4.24 -13.10 -15.76
CA LYS A 298 -5.60 -12.58 -15.64
C LYS A 298 -5.86 -11.50 -16.70
N SER A 299 -7.04 -11.54 -17.31
CA SER A 299 -7.54 -10.49 -18.20
C SER A 299 -7.89 -9.21 -17.42
N GLU A 300 -7.90 -8.05 -18.10
CA GLU A 300 -8.31 -6.77 -17.50
C GLU A 300 -9.70 -6.84 -16.86
N GLN A 301 -10.64 -7.58 -17.46
CA GLN A 301 -11.99 -7.79 -16.93
C GLN A 301 -11.97 -8.59 -15.61
N GLN A 302 -11.16 -9.66 -15.52
CA GLN A 302 -10.98 -10.41 -14.28
C GLN A 302 -10.34 -9.56 -13.19
N LEU A 303 -9.32 -8.76 -13.52
CA LEU A 303 -8.71 -7.82 -12.57
C LEU A 303 -9.70 -6.77 -12.07
N ARG A 304 -10.56 -6.23 -12.93
CA ARG A 304 -11.63 -5.31 -12.51
C ARG A 304 -12.63 -6.01 -11.58
N ALA A 305 -13.03 -7.24 -11.89
CA ALA A 305 -13.94 -8.01 -11.04
C ALA A 305 -13.34 -8.32 -9.66
N ASP A 306 -12.09 -8.77 -9.59
CA ASP A 306 -11.38 -9.08 -8.35
C ASP A 306 -11.20 -7.83 -7.47
N LEU A 307 -10.82 -6.69 -8.06
CA LEU A 307 -10.70 -5.43 -7.32
C LEU A 307 -12.06 -4.88 -6.88
N GLN A 308 -13.09 -5.00 -7.72
CA GLN A 308 -14.46 -4.60 -7.37
C GLN A 308 -15.01 -5.45 -6.22
N ARG A 309 -14.71 -6.76 -6.20
CA ARG A 309 -15.02 -7.66 -5.08
C ARG A 309 -14.33 -7.20 -3.79
N TRP A 310 -13.02 -6.96 -3.83
CA TRP A 310 -12.26 -6.43 -2.67
C TRP A 310 -12.91 -5.17 -2.06
N LEU A 311 -13.26 -4.20 -2.90
CA LEU A 311 -13.91 -2.95 -2.45
C LEU A 311 -15.33 -3.19 -1.92
N THR A 312 -16.04 -4.17 -2.46
CA THR A 312 -17.39 -4.55 -2.03
C THR A 312 -17.36 -5.24 -0.67
N ASP A 313 -16.40 -6.14 -0.44
CA ASP A 313 -16.24 -6.82 0.84
C ASP A 313 -15.81 -5.82 1.94
N SER A 314 -15.01 -4.79 1.58
CA SER A 314 -14.74 -3.65 2.47
C SER A 314 -15.99 -2.86 2.87
N LYS A 315 -16.97 -2.70 1.96
CA LYS A 315 -18.26 -2.06 2.26
C LYS A 315 -19.19 -2.92 3.12
N LYS A 316 -19.04 -4.25 3.07
CA LYS A 316 -19.77 -5.20 3.93
C LYS A 316 -19.22 -5.29 5.35
N GLY A 317 -18.15 -4.56 5.68
CA GLY A 317 -17.51 -4.59 7.00
C GLY A 317 -16.46 -5.69 7.19
N VAL A 318 -16.17 -6.51 6.16
CA VAL A 318 -15.09 -7.52 6.22
C VAL A 318 -13.76 -6.79 6.39
N THR A 319 -13.00 -7.09 7.44
CA THR A 319 -11.80 -6.31 7.77
C THR A 319 -10.69 -6.55 6.76
N ILE A 320 -9.76 -5.60 6.63
CA ILE A 320 -8.64 -5.74 5.70
C ILE A 320 -7.78 -6.97 5.98
N TRP A 321 -7.69 -7.37 7.26
CA TRP A 321 -6.97 -8.54 7.72
C TRP A 321 -7.68 -9.82 7.29
N GLU A 322 -9.00 -9.91 7.44
CA GLU A 322 -9.81 -11.03 6.94
C GLU A 322 -9.61 -11.20 5.43
N ARG A 323 -9.71 -10.11 4.66
CA ARG A 323 -9.53 -10.16 3.20
C ARG A 323 -8.12 -10.62 2.77
N TRP A 324 -7.07 -10.38 3.57
CA TRP A 324 -5.74 -10.92 3.29
C TRP A 324 -5.58 -12.38 3.71
N LEU A 325 -6.24 -12.82 4.78
CA LEU A 325 -6.21 -14.21 5.24
C LEU A 325 -7.11 -15.14 4.39
N THR A 326 -8.14 -14.61 3.73
CA THR A 326 -9.09 -15.35 2.89
C THR A 326 -9.03 -14.94 1.41
N LEU A 327 -7.90 -14.36 0.97
CA LEU A 327 -7.77 -13.87 -0.41
C LEU A 327 -7.90 -15.04 -1.41
N PRO A 328 -8.71 -14.94 -2.47
CA PRO A 328 -8.81 -16.00 -3.47
C PRO A 328 -7.45 -16.28 -4.12
N THR A 329 -7.03 -17.54 -4.08
CA THR A 329 -5.74 -18.01 -4.60
C THR A 329 -5.79 -18.48 -6.04
N SER A 330 -6.99 -18.63 -6.62
CA SER A 330 -7.27 -18.97 -8.03
C SER A 330 -7.29 -17.74 -8.95
#